data_AF-A0A3C0QI41-F1
#
_entry.id   AF-A0A3C0QI41-F1
#
_cell.length_a   1.000
_cell.length_b   1.000
_cell.length_c   1.000
_cell.angle_alpha   90.00
_cell.angle_beta   90.00
_cell.angle_gamma   90.00
#
_symmetry.space_group_name_H-M   'P 1'
#
loop_
_entity.id
_entity.type
_entity.pdbx_description
1 polymer ?
#
loop_
_entity_poly.entity_id
_entity_poly.type
_entity_poly.pdbx_seq_one_letter_code
_entity_poly.pdbx_strand_id
1 'polypeptide(L)'
;MWFRIFYVFVGGGIGALLRYLISGLIQKQSSGGVLPYGTLAVNLIGALFIGFLWELFQHITVSTNVRVFILIGLIGALTTFSTFSLETMN
;
A
#
# COMPACT_ATOMS: atom_id res chain seq x y z
N MET A 1 -20.63 4.76 10.45
CA MET A 1 -19.77 5.57 9.56
C MET A 1 -18.47 5.98 10.27
N TRP A 2 -18.55 6.67 11.40
CA TRP A 2 -17.39 7.11 12.21
C TRP A 2 -16.35 6.01 12.51
N PHE A 3 -16.79 4.83 12.95
CA PHE A 3 -15.88 3.70 13.19
C PHE A 3 -15.08 3.31 11.94
N ARG A 4 -15.70 3.35 10.75
CA ARG A 4 -15.00 3.02 9.49
C ARG A 4 -13.93 4.06 9.15
N ILE A 5 -14.19 5.34 9.42
CA ILE A 5 -13.18 6.41 9.23
C ILE A 5 -11.98 6.14 10.14
N PHE A 6 -12.21 5.78 11.41
CA PHE A 6 -11.13 5.42 12.33
C PHE A 6 -10.32 4.23 11.83
N TYR A 7 -10.96 3.17 11.33
CA TYR A 7 -10.25 2.03 10.73
C TYR A 7 -9.43 2.42 9.50
N VAL A 8 -9.97 3.27 8.61
CA VAL A 8 -9.22 3.80 7.46
C VAL A 8 -8.03 4.64 7.92
N PHE A 9 -8.20 5.48 8.94
CA PHE A 9 -7.13 6.31 9.50
C PHE A 9 -5.99 5.46 10.07
N VAL A 10 -6.29 4.48 10.92
CA VAL A 10 -5.27 3.61 11.53
C VAL A 10 -4.58 2.76 10.46
N GLY A 11 -5.35 2.15 9.56
CA GLY A 11 -4.80 1.36 8.45
C GLY A 11 -3.93 2.23 7.54
N GLY A 12 -4.39 3.42 7.19
CA GLY A 12 -3.68 4.39 6.36
C GLY A 12 -2.37 4.87 6.98
N GLY A 13 -2.37 5.17 8.28
CA GLY A 13 -1.15 5.51 9.02
C GLY A 13 -0.12 4.39 8.98
N ILE A 14 -0.54 3.15 9.22
CA ILE A 14 0.34 1.98 9.14
C ILE A 14 0.85 1.78 7.71
N GLY A 15 -0.04 1.83 6.71
CA GLY A 15 0.31 1.66 5.30
C GLY A 15 1.33 2.70 4.81
N ALA A 16 1.14 3.97 5.19
CA ALA A 16 2.08 5.04 4.85
C ALA A 16 3.45 4.87 5.50
N LEU A 17 3.50 4.44 6.77
CA LEU A 17 4.76 4.12 7.46
C LEU A 17 5.48 2.94 6.80
N LEU A 18 4.74 1.86 6.48
CA LEU A 18 5.30 0.72 5.76
C LEU A 18 5.84 1.14 4.39
N ARG A 19 5.10 1.96 3.64
CA ARG A 19 5.56 2.51 2.37
C ARG A 19 6.88 3.25 2.54
N TYR A 20 6.96 4.18 3.48
CA TYR A 20 8.16 4.97 3.75
C TYR A 20 9.38 4.09 4.08
N LEU A 21 9.20 3.09 4.94
CA LEU A 21 10.27 2.18 5.35
C LEU A 21 10.70 1.26 4.20
N ILE A 22 9.76 0.59 3.54
CA ILE A 22 10.04 -0.37 2.47
C ILE A 22 10.65 0.34 1.26
N SER A 23 10.06 1.46 0.81
CA SER A 23 10.58 2.18 -0.35
C SER A 23 11.99 2.71 -0.07
N GLY A 24 12.24 3.28 1.11
CA GLY A 24 13.55 3.78 1.50
C GLY A 24 14.61 2.68 1.60
N LEU A 25 14.27 1.53 2.20
CA LEU A 25 15.18 0.40 2.33
C LEU A 25 15.57 -0.18 0.96
N ILE A 26 14.60 -0.39 0.08
CA ILE A 26 14.84 -0.97 -1.25
C ILE A 26 15.58 0.04 -2.14
N GLN A 27 15.20 1.32 -2.12
CA GLN A 27 15.88 2.34 -2.90
C GLN A 27 17.34 2.56 -2.46
N LYS A 28 17.65 2.39 -1.17
CA LYS A 28 19.04 2.47 -0.69
C LYS A 28 19.90 1.33 -1.25
N GLN A 29 19.32 0.17 -1.54
CA GLN A 29 20.04 -1.00 -2.07
C GLN A 29 20.20 -0.95 -3.60
N SER A 30 19.41 -0.13 -4.30
CA SER A 30 19.36 -0.11 -5.77
C SER A 30 20.51 0.65 -6.46
N SER A 31 21.57 1.01 -5.72
CA SER A 31 22.85 1.53 -6.26
C SER A 31 22.73 2.71 -7.24
N GLY A 32 21.69 3.54 -7.13
CA GLY A 32 21.52 4.74 -7.96
C GLY A 32 21.00 4.45 -9.38
N GLY A 33 20.37 3.31 -9.62
CA GLY A 33 19.67 3.06 -10.88
C GLY A 33 18.57 4.09 -11.17
N VAL A 34 18.32 4.36 -12.46
CA VAL A 34 17.32 5.32 -12.95
C VAL A 34 15.88 4.93 -12.54
N LEU A 35 15.65 3.64 -12.28
CA LEU A 35 14.34 3.12 -11.94
C LEU A 35 14.03 3.30 -10.44
N PRO A 36 12.84 3.78 -10.05
CA PRO A 36 12.45 3.92 -8.65
C PRO A 36 12.02 2.57 -8.06
N TYR A 37 13.00 1.69 -7.83
CA TYR A 37 12.78 0.33 -7.31
C TYR A 37 12.02 0.31 -5.98
N GLY A 38 12.24 1.30 -5.11
CA GLY A 38 11.49 1.42 -3.86
C GLY A 38 9.99 1.61 -4.09
N THR A 39 9.63 2.54 -4.96
CA THR A 39 8.23 2.85 -5.30
C THR A 39 7.58 1.72 -6.11
N LEU A 40 8.32 1.08 -7.01
CA LEU A 40 7.83 -0.10 -7.72
C LEU A 40 7.53 -1.25 -6.77
N ALA A 41 8.42 -1.53 -5.82
CA ALA A 41 8.24 -2.63 -4.88
C ALA A 41 6.97 -2.47 -4.05
N VAL A 42 6.73 -1.29 -3.45
CA VAL A 42 5.52 -1.06 -2.63
C VAL A 42 4.24 -1.17 -3.46
N ASN A 43 4.25 -0.71 -4.73
CA ASN A 43 3.10 -0.84 -5.63
C ASN A 43 2.86 -2.30 -6.06
N LEU A 44 3.90 -3.05 -6.40
CA LEU A 44 3.77 -4.48 -6.76
C LEU A 44 3.32 -5.33 -5.58
N ILE A 45 3.88 -5.10 -4.39
CA ILE A 45 3.43 -5.75 -3.15
C ILE A 45 1.95 -5.44 -2.91
N GLY A 46 1.56 -4.18 -2.99
CA GLY A 46 0.16 -3.78 -2.81
C GLY A 46 -0.78 -4.40 -3.85
N ALA A 47 -0.40 -4.44 -5.12
CA ALA A 47 -1.17 -5.05 -6.20
C ALA A 47 -1.35 -6.57 -5.99
N LEU A 48 -0.29 -7.27 -5.55
CA LEU A 48 -0.37 -8.69 -5.20
C LEU A 48 -1.35 -8.92 -4.05
N PHE A 49 -1.19 -8.18 -2.95
CA PHE A 49 -2.03 -8.35 -1.76
C PHE A 49 -3.48 -7.96 -2.00
N ILE A 50 -3.75 -6.86 -2.73
CA ILE A 50 -5.13 -6.45 -2.99
C ILE A 50 -5.86 -7.50 -3.85
N GLY A 51 -5.19 -8.08 -4.86
CA GLY A 51 -5.78 -9.14 -5.69
C GLY A 51 -6.03 -10.42 -4.89
N PHE A 52 -5.04 -10.89 -4.13
CA PHE A 52 -5.18 -12.07 -3.28
C PHE A 52 -6.30 -11.91 -2.24
N LEU A 53 -6.32 -10.79 -1.52
CA LEU A 53 -7.30 -10.54 -0.48
C LEU A 53 -8.70 -10.30 -1.04
N TRP A 54 -8.80 -9.68 -2.21
CA TRP A 54 -10.08 -9.50 -2.88
C TRP A 54 -10.76 -10.84 -3.17
N GLU A 55 -9.99 -11.80 -3.70
CA GLU A 55 -10.47 -13.16 -3.95
C GLU A 55 -10.75 -13.90 -2.64
N LEU A 56 -9.81 -13.89 -1.68
CA LEU A 56 -9.98 -14.55 -0.40
C LEU A 56 -11.26 -14.09 0.32
N PHE A 57 -11.57 -12.78 0.28
CA PHE A 57 -12.76 -12.22 0.93
C PHE A 57 -14.08 -12.63 0.28
N GLN A 58 -14.07 -13.27 -0.89
CA GLN A 58 -15.25 -13.92 -1.46
C GLN A 58 -15.56 -15.26 -0.77
N HIS A 59 -14.52 -15.94 -0.26
CA HIS A 59 -14.62 -17.27 0.33
C HIS A 59 -14.73 -17.28 1.86
N ILE A 60 -14.51 -16.13 2.51
CA ILE A 60 -14.64 -15.98 3.96
C ILE A 60 -15.51 -14.79 4.35
N THR A 61 -16.20 -14.92 5.48
CA THR A 61 -16.98 -13.81 6.04
C THR A 61 -16.03 -12.83 6.73
N VAL A 62 -15.84 -11.66 6.13
CA VAL A 62 -14.99 -10.58 6.67
C VAL A 62 -15.87 -9.36 6.92
N SER A 63 -15.79 -8.81 8.13
CA SER A 63 -16.56 -7.61 8.46
C SER A 63 -16.16 -6.43 7.58
N THR A 64 -17.12 -5.55 7.28
CA THR A 64 -16.85 -4.34 6.49
C THR A 64 -15.74 -3.48 7.09
N ASN A 65 -15.64 -3.44 8.43
CA ASN A 65 -14.62 -2.67 9.14
C ASN A 65 -13.20 -3.19 8.84
N VAL A 66 -13.02 -4.51 8.82
CA VAL A 66 -11.76 -5.14 8.45
C VAL A 66 -11.46 -4.92 6.96
N ARG A 67 -12.45 -5.01 6.08
CA ARG A 67 -12.26 -4.74 4.64
C ARG A 67 -11.76 -3.31 4.40
N VAL A 68 -12.36 -2.29 5.03
CA VAL A 68 -11.91 -0.89 4.83
C VAL A 68 -10.57 -0.61 5.50
N PHE A 69 -10.29 -1.21 6.66
CA PHE A 69 -8.97 -1.12 7.30
C PHE A 69 -7.86 -1.63 6.38
N ILE A 70 -8.04 -2.82 5.79
CA ILE A 70 -7.02 -3.49 5.00
C ILE A 70 -6.93 -2.90 3.58
N LEU A 71 -8.05 -2.88 2.84
CA LEU A 71 -8.02 -2.56 1.41
C LEU A 71 -7.85 -1.06 1.17
N ILE A 72 -8.61 -0.22 1.89
CA ILE A 72 -8.59 1.24 1.69
C ILE A 72 -7.48 1.88 2.53
N GLY A 73 -7.40 1.53 3.82
CA GLY A 73 -6.40 2.07 4.73
C GLY A 73 -5.00 1.56 4.39
N LEU A 74 -4.71 0.30 4.76
CA LEU A 74 -3.36 -0.25 4.74
C LEU A 74 -2.78 -0.38 3.33
N ILE A 75 -3.47 -1.10 2.44
CA ILE A 75 -2.97 -1.34 1.07
C ILE A 75 -3.07 -0.08 0.21
N GLY A 76 -4.16 0.68 0.37
CA GLY A 76 -4.32 1.97 -0.31
C GLY A 76 -3.19 2.95 0.02
N ALA A 77 -2.78 3.05 1.29
CA ALA A 77 -1.67 3.94 1.69
C ALA A 77 -0.26 3.35 1.49
N LEU A 78 -0.15 2.01 1.40
CA LEU A 78 1.07 1.31 1.03
C LEU A 78 1.46 1.59 -0.43
N THR A 79 0.47 1.71 -1.31
CA THR A 79 0.67 2.00 -2.74
C THR A 79 0.70 3.50 -3.00
N THR A 80 1.29 3.93 -4.13
CA THR A 80 1.34 5.35 -4.48
C THR A 80 1.53 5.52 -5.99
N PHE A 81 0.56 6.18 -6.63
CA PHE A 81 0.67 6.58 -8.03
C PHE A 81 1.36 7.94 -8.19
N SER A 82 1.13 8.88 -7.27
CA SER A 82 1.71 10.23 -7.34
C SER A 82 3.23 10.22 -7.24
N THR A 83 3.79 9.42 -6.31
CA THR A 83 5.25 9.27 -6.18
C THR A 83 5.84 8.62 -7.44
N PHE A 84 5.20 7.55 -7.94
CA PHE A 84 5.65 6.88 -9.16
C PHE A 84 5.67 7.83 -10.37
N SER A 85 4.62 8.64 -10.53
CA SER A 85 4.54 9.63 -11.60
C SER A 85 5.63 10.70 -11.48
N LEU A 86 5.86 11.24 -10.27
CA LEU A 86 6.90 12.25 -10.04
C LEU A 86 8.29 11.69 -10.34
N GLU A 87 8.58 10.45 -9.92
CA GLU A 87 9.88 9.80 -10.17
C GLU A 87 10.08 9.39 -11.62
N THR A 88 9.00 9.20 -12.39
CA THR A 88 9.09 8.88 -13.83
C THR A 88 9.29 10.14 -14.68
N MET A 89 8.83 11.30 -14.20
CA MET A 89 8.91 12.57 -14.91
C MET A 89 10.17 13.39 -14.60
N ASN A 90 10.89 13.07 -13.53
CA ASN A 90 12.15 13.71 -13.13
C ASN A 90 13.35 12.86 -13.52
#